data_AF-A0A9Q1B9A3-F1
#
_entry.id   AF-A0A9Q1B9A3-F1
#
_cell.length_a   1.000
_cell.length_b   1.000
_cell.length_c   1.000
_cell.angle_alpha   90.00
_cell.angle_beta   90.00
_cell.angle_gamma   90.00
#
_symmetry.space_group_name_H-M   'P 1'
#
loop_
_entity.id
_entity.type
_entity.pdbx_description
1 polymer ?
#
loop_
_entity_poly.entity_id
_entity_poly.type
_entity_poly.pdbx_seq_one_letter_code
_entity_poly.pdbx_strand_id
1 'polypeptide(L)'
;MVLRGAETRTHTEKGLQWQIGQKSGKFRKLVATWRSQAGKIECMLTENDNPSDVREARNSLQNVMTEISGVYNDLDALLAETNEQGSKYEKFEEIESEHYSLIKRVSKIFLRD
;
A
#
# COMPACT_ATOMS: atom_id res chain seq x y z
N MET A 1 -30.63 -8.72 37.54
CA MET A 1 -30.05 -7.55 36.83
C MET A 1 -28.74 -8.02 36.23
N VAL A 2 -28.72 -8.32 34.93
CA VAL A 2 -27.55 -8.92 34.26
C VAL A 2 -26.56 -7.80 33.96
N LEU A 3 -25.42 -7.80 34.67
CA LEU A 3 -24.29 -6.94 34.34
C LEU A 3 -23.74 -7.44 33.00
N ARG A 4 -23.98 -6.66 31.93
CA ARG A 4 -23.30 -6.83 30.65
C ARG A 4 -21.82 -6.61 30.89
N GLY A 5 -21.08 -7.70 31.05
CA GLY A 5 -19.64 -7.71 30.84
C GLY A 5 -19.41 -7.34 29.38
N ALA A 6 -19.10 -6.08 29.12
CA ALA A 6 -18.41 -5.70 27.90
C ALA A 6 -17.02 -6.32 28.02
N GLU A 7 -16.86 -7.56 27.55
CA GLU A 7 -15.57 -8.14 27.24
C GLU A 7 -14.93 -7.22 26.20
N THR A 8 -14.20 -6.22 26.68
CA THR A 8 -13.09 -5.65 25.92
C THR A 8 -12.25 -6.85 25.52
N ARG A 9 -12.35 -7.25 24.25
CA ARG A 9 -11.48 -8.25 23.64
C ARG A 9 -10.08 -7.66 23.60
N THR A 10 -9.44 -7.57 24.76
CA THR A 10 -8.02 -7.33 24.92
C THR A 10 -7.36 -8.41 24.09
N HIS A 11 -6.91 -8.03 22.90
CA HIS A 11 -6.08 -8.90 22.11
C HIS A 11 -4.92 -9.28 23.02
N THR A 12 -4.73 -10.56 23.28
CA THR A 12 -3.52 -11.00 23.98
C THR A 12 -2.33 -10.46 23.18
N GLU A 13 -1.25 -10.10 23.85
CA GLU A 13 -0.04 -9.57 23.18
C GLU A 13 0.41 -10.44 22.00
N LYS A 14 0.25 -11.76 22.13
CA LYS A 14 0.45 -12.75 21.05
C LYS A 14 -0.50 -12.58 19.85
N GLY A 15 -1.75 -12.23 20.11
CA GLY A 15 -2.75 -11.93 19.07
C GLY A 15 -2.42 -10.67 18.27
N LEU A 16 -1.98 -9.59 18.95
CA LEU A 16 -1.52 -8.37 18.28
C LEU A 16 -0.30 -8.64 17.40
N GLN A 17 0.71 -9.33 17.94
CA GLN A 17 1.91 -9.70 17.20
C GLN A 17 1.59 -10.57 15.97
N TRP A 18 0.64 -11.51 16.09
CA TRP A 18 0.16 -12.28 14.94
C TRP A 18 -0.50 -11.39 13.87
N GLN A 19 -1.34 -10.42 14.26
CA GLN A 19 -1.99 -9.50 13.32
C GLN A 19 -0.98 -8.59 12.62
N ILE A 20 -0.02 -8.02 13.37
CA ILE A 20 1.10 -7.25 12.82
C ILE A 20 1.85 -8.09 11.79
N GLY A 21 2.15 -9.36 12.10
CA GLY A 21 2.81 -10.29 11.19
C GLY A 21 2.02 -10.52 9.89
N GLN A 22 0.71 -10.78 9.98
CA GLN A 22 -0.16 -10.97 8.82
C GLN A 22 -0.22 -9.72 7.93
N LYS A 23 -0.47 -8.56 8.53
CA LYS A 23 -0.57 -7.29 7.80
C LYS A 23 0.77 -6.89 7.19
N SER A 24 1.88 -7.12 7.88
CA SER A 24 3.24 -6.89 7.34
C SER A 24 3.55 -7.82 6.17
N GLY A 25 3.08 -9.08 6.23
CA GLY A 25 3.14 -10.02 5.11
C GLY A 25 2.33 -9.53 3.92
N LYS A 26 1.09 -9.06 4.14
CA LYS A 26 0.23 -8.50 3.10
C LYS A 26 0.86 -7.24 2.46
N PHE A 27 1.36 -6.32 3.27
CA PHE A 27 2.04 -5.11 2.81
C PHE A 27 3.21 -5.44 1.87
N ARG A 28 4.09 -6.37 2.26
CA ARG A 28 5.20 -6.81 1.40
C ARG A 28 4.74 -7.39 0.06
N LYS A 29 3.68 -8.18 0.06
CA LYS A 29 3.11 -8.75 -1.18
C LYS A 29 2.55 -7.65 -2.09
N LEU A 30 1.79 -6.71 -1.53
CA LEU A 30 1.25 -5.59 -2.29
C LEU A 30 2.35 -4.71 -2.89
N VAL A 31 3.40 -4.40 -2.12
CA VAL A 31 4.58 -3.67 -2.63
C VAL A 31 5.25 -4.41 -3.80
N ALA A 32 5.38 -5.73 -3.73
CA ALA A 32 5.92 -6.52 -4.83
C ALA A 32 5.02 -6.44 -6.09
N THR A 33 3.71 -6.53 -5.91
CA THR A 33 2.73 -6.35 -7.01
C THR A 33 2.84 -4.95 -7.62
N TRP A 34 2.90 -3.92 -6.77
CA TRP A 34 3.04 -2.52 -7.18
C TRP A 34 4.32 -2.32 -8.00
N ARG A 35 5.48 -2.85 -7.56
CA ARG A 35 6.74 -2.77 -8.32
C ARG A 35 6.65 -3.44 -9.68
N SER A 36 6.00 -4.60 -9.75
CA SER A 36 5.80 -5.30 -11.03
C SER A 36 4.94 -4.49 -11.99
N GLN A 37 3.85 -3.87 -11.51
CA GLN A 37 2.98 -3.02 -12.32
C GLN A 37 3.68 -1.72 -12.73
N ALA A 38 4.42 -1.09 -11.82
CA ALA A 38 5.22 0.09 -12.10
C ALA A 38 6.24 -0.19 -13.21
N GLY A 39 6.94 -1.33 -13.15
CA GLY A 39 7.87 -1.75 -14.19
C GLY A 39 7.20 -1.98 -15.56
N LYS A 40 5.96 -2.50 -15.59
CA LYS A 40 5.20 -2.61 -16.85
C LYS A 40 4.90 -1.23 -17.45
N ILE A 41 4.45 -0.28 -16.62
CA ILE A 41 4.20 1.10 -17.07
C ILE A 41 5.51 1.71 -17.59
N GLU A 42 6.63 1.52 -16.90
CA GLU A 42 7.95 1.99 -17.35
C GLU A 42 8.28 1.49 -18.77
N CYS A 43 8.07 0.20 -19.07
CA CYS A 43 8.25 -0.34 -20.41
C CYS A 43 7.30 0.33 -21.42
N MET A 44 6.01 0.45 -21.08
CA MET A 44 5.01 1.09 -21.93
C MET A 44 5.37 2.55 -22.25
N LEU A 45 5.96 3.28 -21.29
CA LEU A 45 6.44 4.65 -21.48
C LEU A 45 7.61 4.73 -22.46
N THR A 46 8.44 3.68 -22.57
CA THR A 46 9.56 3.63 -23.52
C THR A 46 9.17 3.17 -24.92
N GLU A 47 8.16 2.30 -25.01
CA GLU A 47 7.73 1.67 -26.27
C GLU A 47 6.71 2.53 -27.07
N ASN A 48 6.31 3.69 -26.52
CA ASN A 48 5.24 4.54 -27.06
C ASN A 48 3.92 3.77 -27.26
N ASP A 49 3.55 2.99 -26.27
CA ASP A 49 2.30 2.21 -26.28
C ASP A 49 1.05 3.09 -26.39
N ASN A 50 -0.07 2.45 -26.70
CA ASN A 50 -1.37 3.10 -26.80
C ASN A 50 -1.75 3.82 -25.48
N PRO A 51 -2.11 5.12 -25.51
CA PRO A 51 -2.53 5.87 -24.33
C PRO A 51 -3.65 5.20 -23.51
N SER A 52 -4.55 4.43 -24.15
CA SER A 52 -5.61 3.69 -23.47
C SER A 52 -5.05 2.62 -22.53
N ASP A 53 -4.09 1.83 -23.01
CA ASP A 53 -3.49 0.72 -22.26
C ASP A 53 -2.64 1.25 -21.11
N VAL A 54 -1.91 2.35 -21.34
CA VAL A 54 -1.17 3.07 -20.30
C VAL A 54 -2.12 3.59 -19.21
N ARG A 55 -3.29 4.11 -19.58
CA ARG A 55 -4.30 4.61 -18.63
C ARG A 55 -4.89 3.47 -17.79
N GLU A 56 -5.19 2.33 -18.39
CA GLU A 56 -5.66 1.15 -17.67
C GLU A 56 -4.60 0.63 -16.68
N ALA A 57 -3.35 0.49 -17.13
CA ALA A 57 -2.24 0.09 -16.28
C ALA A 57 -2.03 1.07 -15.12
N ARG A 58 -2.10 2.38 -15.37
CA ARG A 58 -2.05 3.43 -14.34
C ARG A 58 -3.17 3.30 -13.32
N ASN A 59 -4.40 3.04 -13.75
CA ASN A 59 -5.54 2.88 -12.85
C ASN A 59 -5.39 1.62 -11.99
N SER A 60 -4.89 0.53 -12.57
CA SER A 60 -4.55 -0.69 -11.83
C SER A 60 -3.49 -0.42 -10.76
N LEU A 61 -2.42 0.30 -11.11
CA LEU A 61 -1.37 0.70 -10.16
C LEU A 61 -1.92 1.58 -9.03
N GLN A 62 -2.82 2.52 -9.34
CA GLN A 62 -3.46 3.37 -8.34
C GLN A 62 -4.33 2.58 -7.36
N ASN A 63 -5.03 1.54 -7.83
CA ASN A 63 -5.80 0.65 -6.96
C ASN A 63 -4.87 -0.10 -6.00
N VAL A 64 -3.76 -0.64 -6.50
CA VAL A 64 -2.77 -1.32 -5.63
C VAL A 64 -2.15 -0.34 -4.63
N MET A 65 -1.83 0.90 -5.03
CA MET A 65 -1.32 1.91 -4.10
C MET A 65 -2.35 2.23 -3.00
N THR A 66 -3.63 2.36 -3.35
CA THR A 66 -4.73 2.57 -2.38
C THR A 66 -4.79 1.43 -1.36
N GLU A 67 -4.64 0.18 -1.81
CA GLU A 67 -4.58 -0.98 -0.93
C GLU A 67 -3.33 -0.97 -0.03
N ILE A 68 -2.18 -0.56 -0.55
CA ILE A 68 -0.94 -0.40 0.24
C ILE A 68 -1.17 0.62 1.35
N SER A 69 -1.70 1.81 1.03
CA SER A 69 -2.00 2.86 2.01
C SER A 69 -2.99 2.38 3.08
N GLY A 70 -4.04 1.66 2.70
CA GLY A 70 -4.99 1.09 3.67
C GLY A 70 -4.34 0.07 4.61
N VAL A 71 -3.55 -0.87 4.07
CA VAL A 71 -2.82 -1.86 4.89
C VAL A 71 -1.76 -1.20 5.77
N TYR A 72 -1.13 -0.14 5.29
CA TYR A 72 -0.17 0.64 6.06
C TYR A 72 -0.84 1.36 7.24
N ASN A 73 -1.97 2.03 7.02
CA ASN A 73 -2.72 2.67 8.10
C ASN A 73 -3.19 1.65 9.16
N ASP A 74 -3.62 0.47 8.74
CA ASP A 74 -3.95 -0.62 9.66
C ASP A 74 -2.72 -1.08 10.48
N LEU A 75 -1.54 -1.14 9.84
CA LEU A 75 -0.29 -1.49 10.52
C LEU A 75 0.14 -0.41 11.51
N ASP A 76 0.06 0.85 11.12
CA ASP A 76 0.36 2.01 11.95
C ASP A 76 -0.49 2.00 13.23
N ALA A 77 -1.80 1.78 13.09
CA ALA A 77 -2.71 1.64 14.24
C ALA A 77 -2.29 0.48 15.17
N LEU A 78 -2.00 -0.70 14.61
CA LEU A 78 -1.57 -1.87 15.41
C LEU A 78 -0.22 -1.66 16.09
N LEU A 79 0.73 -0.97 15.45
CA LEU A 79 2.05 -0.66 16.01
C LEU A 79 1.98 0.42 17.08
N ALA A 80 1.06 1.38 16.95
CA ALA A 80 0.77 2.35 18.00
C ALA A 80 0.22 1.68 19.27
N GLU A 81 -0.60 0.64 19.13
CA GLU A 81 -1.09 -0.17 20.26
C GLU A 81 0.02 -0.96 20.96
N THR A 82 1.07 -1.37 20.24
CA THR A 82 2.22 -2.10 20.81
C THR A 82 3.40 -1.19 21.18
N ASN A 83 3.30 0.13 20.94
CA ASN A 83 4.39 1.10 21.09
C ASN A 83 5.66 0.74 20.27
N GLU A 84 5.49 -0.02 19.18
CA GLU A 84 6.55 -0.45 18.27
C GLU A 84 6.57 0.44 17.02
N GLN A 85 6.96 1.71 17.15
CA GLN A 85 7.12 2.58 15.98
C GLN A 85 8.50 2.36 15.34
N GLY A 86 8.56 2.00 14.05
CA GLY A 86 9.85 1.90 13.34
C GLY A 86 9.80 1.27 11.93
N SER A 87 10.88 1.50 11.16
CA SER A 87 11.34 1.05 9.80
C SER A 87 10.34 0.85 8.65
N LYS A 88 9.07 0.51 8.92
CA LYS A 88 8.02 0.32 7.93
C LYS A 88 7.49 1.64 7.38
N TYR A 89 7.59 2.72 8.15
CA TYR A 89 7.26 4.09 7.73
C TYR A 89 8.13 4.52 6.55
N GLU A 90 9.45 4.37 6.69
CA GLU A 90 10.43 4.74 5.67
C GLU A 90 10.17 4.01 4.34
N LYS A 91 9.87 2.71 4.40
CA LYS A 91 9.54 1.93 3.20
C LYS A 91 8.23 2.31 2.53
N PHE A 92 7.23 2.76 3.30
CA PHE A 92 5.98 3.25 2.71
C PHE A 92 6.19 4.61 2.05
N GLU A 93 6.89 5.52 2.70
CA GLU A 93 7.24 6.84 2.15
C GLU A 93 8.06 6.73 0.85
N GLU A 94 9.03 5.82 0.79
CA GLU A 94 9.77 5.51 -0.44
C GLU A 94 8.83 5.12 -1.59
N ILE A 95 7.94 4.15 -1.34
CA ILE A 95 6.98 3.67 -2.36
C ILE A 95 6.00 4.76 -2.77
N GLU A 96 5.53 5.58 -1.83
CA GLU A 96 4.65 6.70 -2.12
C GLU A 96 5.33 7.76 -2.99
N SER A 97 6.58 8.09 -2.71
CA SER A 97 7.39 9.02 -3.51
C SER A 97 7.67 8.48 -4.91
N GLU A 98 8.05 7.21 -5.04
CA GLU A 98 8.23 6.53 -6.33
C GLU A 98 6.92 6.52 -7.13
N HIS A 99 5.79 6.23 -6.47
CA HIS A 99 4.47 6.26 -7.09
C HIS A 99 4.10 7.63 -7.62
N TYR A 100 4.23 8.67 -6.80
CA TYR A 100 3.97 10.04 -7.22
C TYR A 100 4.83 10.42 -8.44
N SER A 101 6.11 10.07 -8.42
CA SER A 101 7.04 10.36 -9.51
C SER A 101 6.65 9.67 -10.81
N LEU A 102 6.26 8.39 -10.75
CA LEU A 102 5.80 7.64 -11.92
C LEU A 102 4.50 8.21 -12.48
N ILE A 103 3.49 8.45 -11.63
CA ILE A 103 2.20 8.99 -12.08
C ILE A 103 2.38 10.36 -12.74
N LYS A 104 3.22 11.24 -12.16
CA LYS A 104 3.53 12.55 -12.76
C LYS A 104 4.13 12.41 -14.16
N ARG A 105 5.01 11.44 -14.37
CA ARG A 105 5.62 11.16 -15.68
C ARG A 105 4.59 10.60 -16.67
N VAL A 106 3.78 9.63 -16.26
CA VAL A 106 2.69 9.09 -17.08
C VAL A 106 1.76 10.21 -17.55
N SER A 107 1.33 11.08 -16.63
CA SER A 107 0.45 12.20 -16.97
C SER A 107 1.09 13.17 -17.96
N LYS A 108 2.39 13.47 -17.80
CA LYS A 108 3.12 14.38 -18.69
C LYS A 108 3.21 13.86 -20.13
N ILE A 109 3.30 12.53 -20.30
CA ILE A 109 3.51 11.90 -21.60
C ILE A 109 2.17 11.57 -22.27
N PHE A 110 1.21 10.98 -21.54
CA PHE A 110 0.02 10.35 -22.12
C PHE A 110 -1.31 11.01 -21.75
N LEU A 111 -1.34 11.87 -20.74
CA LEU A 111 -2.57 12.50 -20.23
C LEU A 111 -2.51 14.03 -20.34
N ARG A 112 -1.87 14.55 -21.39
CA ARG A 112 -2.03 15.95 -21.80
C ARG A 112 -3.46 16.15 -22.30
N ASP A 113 -4.36 16.48 -21.38
CA ASP A 113 -5.52 17.31 -21.72
C ASP A 113 -5.06 18.77 -21.87
#